data_AF-A0A2S9XRL2-F1
#
_entry.id   AF-A0A2S9XRL2-F1
#
_cell.length_a   1.000
_cell.length_b   1.000
_cell.length_c   1.000
_cell.angle_alpha   90.00
_cell.angle_beta   90.00
_cell.angle_gamma   90.00
#
_symmetry.space_group_name_H-M   'P 1'
#
loop_
_entity.id
_entity.type
_entity.pdbx_description
1 polymer ?
#
loop_
_entity_poly.entity_id
_entity_poly.type
_entity_poly.pdbx_seq_one_letter_code
_entity_poly.pdbx_strand_id
1 'polypeptide(L)'
;MERRTIVRRVVIVLILLAGGVNAYELAVRDHHLAAVVFGALPPVACVLEYWRNREDPVAARDGLLMSLLVVFLIFSAVIVGLDPL
;
A
#
# COMPACT_ATOMS: atom_id res chain seq x y z
N MET A 1 5.60 23.86 10.68
CA MET A 1 5.05 22.48 10.68
C MET A 1 4.86 21.86 9.28
N GLU A 2 5.26 22.50 8.18
CA GLU A 2 4.80 22.07 6.83
C GLU A 2 5.66 21.00 6.11
N ARG A 3 7.00 21.05 6.20
CA ARG A 3 7.88 20.16 5.42
C ARG A 3 7.66 18.66 5.70
N ARG A 4 7.50 18.28 6.97
CA ARG A 4 7.29 16.87 7.36
C ARG A 4 5.97 16.30 6.82
N THR A 5 4.93 17.13 6.75
CA THR A 5 3.61 16.73 6.26
C THR A 5 3.60 16.50 4.75
N ILE A 6 4.33 17.33 3.99
CA ILE A 6 4.47 17.18 2.54
C ILE A 6 5.25 15.90 2.22
N VAL A 7 6.40 15.68 2.88
CA VAL A 7 7.21 14.47 2.68
C VAL A 7 6.40 13.21 2.94
N ARG A 8 5.61 13.17 4.03
CA ARG A 8 4.73 12.02 4.33
C ARG A 8 3.70 11.77 3.24
N ARG A 9 3.04 12.81 2.72
CA ARG A 9 2.07 12.66 1.62
C ARG A 9 2.73 12.11 0.35
N VAL A 10 3.92 12.59 0.03
CA VAL A 10 4.71 12.09 -1.11
C VAL A 10 5.03 10.62 -0.93
N VAL A 11 5.50 10.20 0.25
CA VAL A 11 5.79 8.78 0.53
C VAL A 11 4.55 7.91 0.39
N ILE A 12 3.39 8.34 0.91
CA ILE A 12 2.12 7.61 0.74
C ILE A 12 1.78 7.43 -0.74
N VAL A 13 1.88 8.49 -1.54
CA VAL A 13 1.63 8.42 -2.99
C VAL A 13 2.60 7.47 -3.68
N LEU A 14 3.89 7.49 -3.31
CA LEU A 14 4.89 6.57 -3.88
C LEU A 14 4.56 5.10 -3.54
N ILE A 15 4.13 4.81 -2.31
CA ILE A 15 3.74 3.45 -1.92
C ILE A 15 2.50 2.99 -2.71
N LEU A 16 1.51 3.87 -2.89
CA LEU A 16 0.32 3.56 -3.68
C LEU A 16 0.66 3.27 -5.15
N LEU A 17 1.52 4.09 -5.75
CA LEU A 17 1.99 3.90 -7.13
C LEU A 17 2.75 2.58 -7.27
N ALA A 18 3.66 2.28 -6.34
CA ALA A 18 4.43 1.05 -6.38
C ALA A 18 3.53 -0.19 -6.19
N GLY A 19 2.51 -0.13 -5.32
CA GLY A 19 1.51 -1.18 -5.18
C GLY A 19 0.70 -1.40 -6.47
N GLY A 20 0.35 -0.31 -7.17
CA GLY A 20 -0.32 -0.38 -8.48
C GLY A 20 0.54 -1.04 -9.56
N VAL A 21 1.83 -0.70 -9.62
CA VAL A 21 2.80 -1.32 -10.56
C VAL A 21 2.89 -2.82 -10.32
N ASN A 22 2.99 -3.24 -9.06
CA ASN A 22 3.05 -4.65 -8.68
C ASN A 22 1.75 -5.42 -9.03
N ALA A 23 0.58 -4.81 -8.82
CA ALA A 23 -0.70 -5.42 -9.18
C ALA A 23 -0.82 -5.57 -10.71
N TYR A 24 -0.35 -4.58 -11.46
CA TYR A 24 -0.26 -4.65 -12.92
C TYR A 24 0.67 -5.77 -13.38
N GLU A 25 1.84 -5.91 -12.76
CA GLU A 25 2.79 -6.98 -13.08
C GLU A 25 2.19 -8.38 -12.86
N LEU A 26 1.50 -8.59 -11.73
CA LEU A 26 0.76 -9.83 -11.47
C LEU A 26 -0.32 -10.08 -12.53
N ALA A 27 -1.03 -9.05 -12.98
CA ALA A 27 -2.04 -9.18 -14.02
C ALA A 27 -1.44 -9.56 -15.39
N VAL A 28 -0.25 -9.07 -15.72
CA VAL A 28 0.47 -9.42 -16.95
C VAL A 28 1.00 -10.86 -16.91
N ARG A 29 1.27 -11.41 -15.72
CA ARG A 29 1.68 -12.81 -15.51
C ARG A 29 0.49 -13.78 -15.36
N ASP A 30 -0.68 -13.43 -15.89
CA ASP A 30 -1.95 -14.20 -15.80
C ASP A 30 -2.45 -14.49 -14.37
N HIS A 31 -1.87 -13.87 -13.34
CA HIS A 31 -2.31 -14.01 -11.95
C HIS A 31 -3.39 -12.97 -11.60
N HIS A 32 -4.50 -12.95 -12.36
CA HIS A 32 -5.54 -11.93 -12.20
C HIS A 32 -6.19 -11.89 -10.81
N LEU A 33 -6.42 -13.05 -10.19
CA LEU A 33 -7.01 -13.11 -8.85
C LEU A 33 -6.05 -12.51 -7.80
N ALA A 34 -4.75 -12.80 -7.91
CA ALA A 34 -3.73 -12.18 -7.07
C ALA A 34 -3.70 -10.67 -7.33
N ALA A 35 -3.63 -10.23 -8.59
CA ALA A 35 -3.60 -8.82 -8.96
C ALA A 35 -4.76 -8.01 -8.37
N VAL A 36 -5.99 -8.55 -8.39
CA VAL A 36 -7.17 -7.90 -7.81
C VAL A 36 -7.10 -7.83 -6.28
N VAL A 37 -6.79 -8.95 -5.61
CA VAL A 37 -6.69 -9.02 -4.14
C VAL A 37 -5.63 -8.04 -3.65
N PHE A 38 -4.47 -8.10 -4.27
CA PHE A 38 -3.34 -7.28 -3.93
C PHE A 38 -3.63 -5.80 -4.26
N GLY A 39 -4.15 -5.47 -5.46
CA GLY A 39 -4.54 -4.10 -5.81
C GLY A 39 -5.56 -3.46 -4.85
N ALA A 40 -6.39 -4.25 -4.18
CA ALA A 40 -7.37 -3.78 -3.20
C ALA A 40 -6.81 -3.54 -1.79
N LEU A 41 -5.66 -4.10 -1.41
CA LEU A 41 -5.12 -3.96 -0.06
C LEU A 41 -4.74 -2.52 0.32
N PRO A 42 -4.08 -1.71 -0.53
CA PRO A 42 -3.77 -0.32 -0.19
C PRO A 42 -4.99 0.57 0.11
N PRO A 43 -6.07 0.58 -0.69
CA PRO A 43 -7.26 1.35 -0.35
C PRO A 43 -7.99 0.82 0.89
N VAL A 44 -8.01 -0.52 1.11
CA VAL A 44 -8.58 -1.10 2.34
C VAL A 44 -7.82 -0.67 3.58
N ALA A 45 -6.48 -0.74 3.55
CA ALA A 45 -5.63 -0.26 4.63
C ALA A 45 -5.85 1.23 4.91
N CYS A 46 -6.06 2.03 3.85
CA CYS A 46 -6.37 3.45 3.96
C CYS A 46 -7.68 3.70 4.72
N VAL A 47 -8.74 2.98 4.36
CA VAL A 47 -10.07 3.10 5.00
C VAL A 47 -10.03 2.64 6.46
N LEU A 48 -9.38 1.51 6.75
CA LEU A 48 -9.27 0.98 8.11
C LEU A 48 -8.54 1.95 9.03
N GLU A 49 -7.44 2.52 8.56
CA GLU A 49 -6.65 3.43 9.38
C GLU A 49 -7.35 4.77 9.61
N TYR A 50 -8.02 5.28 8.57
CA TYR A 50 -8.88 6.46 8.69
C TYR A 50 -9.98 6.25 9.73
N TRP A 51 -10.64 5.09 9.70
CA TRP A 51 -11.72 4.77 10.64
C TRP A 51 -11.20 4.61 12.08
N ARG A 52 -10.07 3.91 12.26
CA ARG A 52 -9.45 3.66 13.57
C ARG A 52 -8.99 4.94 14.26
N ASN A 53 -8.52 5.92 13.49
CA ASN A 53 -7.92 7.15 14.02
C ASN A 53 -8.71 8.40 13.62
N ARG A 54 -10.02 8.27 13.40
CA ARG A 54 -10.91 9.37 12.95
C ARG A 54 -10.87 10.61 13.85
N GLU A 55 -10.50 10.42 15.12
CA GLU A 55 -10.44 11.45 16.17
C GLU A 55 -9.03 12.08 16.31
N ASP A 56 -7.98 11.43 15.80
CA ASP A 56 -6.60 11.94 15.80
C ASP A 56 -5.98 11.86 14.39
N PRO A 57 -5.95 12.98 13.65
CA PRO A 57 -5.44 13.02 12.28
C PRO A 57 -3.91 12.84 12.19
N VAL A 58 -3.17 12.93 13.29
CA VAL A 58 -1.72 12.67 13.32
C VAL A 58 -1.47 11.18 13.46
N ALA A 59 -2.13 10.52 14.43
CA ALA A 59 -2.09 9.07 14.60
C ALA A 59 -2.58 8.35 13.33
N ALA A 60 -3.64 8.85 12.68
CA ALA A 60 -4.16 8.33 11.42
C ALA A 60 -3.10 8.28 10.31
N ARG A 61 -2.25 9.30 10.21
CA ARG A 61 -1.24 9.40 9.14
C ARG A 61 -0.05 8.46 9.37
N ASP A 62 0.37 8.30 10.62
CA ASP A 62 1.50 7.41 10.96
C ASP A 62 1.10 5.94 10.86
N GLY A 63 -0.12 5.61 11.31
CA GLY A 63 -0.70 4.29 11.06
C GLY A 63 -0.85 4.00 9.56
N LEU A 64 -1.22 5.01 8.75
CA LEU A 64 -1.48 4.80 7.32
C LEU A 64 -0.18 4.48 6.58
N LEU A 65 0.89 5.18 6.93
CA LEU A 65 2.24 4.89 6.43
C LEU A 65 2.67 3.47 6.79
N MET A 66 2.50 3.05 8.05
CA MET A 66 2.88 1.68 8.46
C MET A 66 2.02 0.62 7.78
N SER A 67 0.70 0.79 7.73
CA SER A 67 -0.22 -0.14 7.10
C SER A 67 0.04 -0.28 5.59
N LEU A 68 0.30 0.82 4.89
CA LEU A 68 0.68 0.81 3.47
C LEU A 68 2.05 0.13 3.25
N LEU A 69 3.02 0.36 4.13
CA LEU A 69 4.36 -0.21 4.03
C LEU A 69 4.34 -1.73 4.28
N VAL A 70 3.52 -2.20 5.23
CA VAL A 70 3.29 -3.65 5.45
C VAL A 70 2.60 -4.28 4.25
N VAL A 71 1.55 -3.66 3.71
CA VAL A 71 0.88 -4.14 2.49
C VAL A 71 1.89 -4.25 1.34
N PHE A 72 2.74 -3.23 1.17
CA PHE A 72 3.76 -3.22 0.14
C PHE A 72 4.80 -4.33 0.32
N LEU A 73 5.29 -4.56 1.54
CA LEU A 73 6.24 -5.64 1.85
C LEU A 73 5.65 -7.02 1.59
N ILE A 74 4.40 -7.27 2.00
CA ILE A 74 3.71 -8.55 1.74
C ILE A 74 3.56 -8.77 0.22
N PHE A 75 3.20 -7.72 -0.52
CA PHE A 75 3.12 -7.75 -1.97
C PHE A 75 4.44 -8.14 -2.63
N SER A 76 5.53 -7.47 -2.27
CA SER A 76 6.85 -7.73 -2.84
C SER A 76 7.30 -9.16 -2.52
N ALA A 77 7.04 -9.65 -1.30
CA ALA A 77 7.35 -11.03 -0.92
C ALA A 77 6.55 -12.05 -1.75
N VAL A 78 5.28 -11.76 -2.07
CA VAL A 78 4.44 -12.65 -2.88
C VAL A 78 4.87 -12.67 -4.33
N ILE A 79 5.20 -11.52 -4.94
CA ILE A 79 5.74 -11.48 -6.31
C ILE A 79 7.04 -12.27 -6.40
N VAL A 80 7.98 -12.04 -5.46
CA VAL A 80 9.23 -12.79 -5.40
C VAL A 80 8.99 -14.29 -5.20
N GLY A 81 8.03 -14.68 -4.36
CA GLY A 81 7.68 -16.09 -4.12
C GLY A 81 6.92 -16.77 -5.26
N LEU A 82 6.25 -15.99 -6.12
CA LEU A 82 5.56 -16.46 -7.32
C LEU A 82 6.47 -16.48 -8.56
N ASP A 83 7.69 -15.96 -8.46
CA ASP A 83 8.73 -16.04 -9.49
C ASP A 83 9.62 -17.27 -9.23
N PRO A 84 9.36 -18.42 -9.87
CA PRO A 84 10.34 -19.50 -9.87
C PRO A 84 11.49 -19.06 -10.79
N LEU A 85 12.63 -18.72 -10.21
CA LEU A 85 13.90 -18.74 -10.95
C LEU A 85 14.09 -20.09 -11.67
#